data_AF-A0A9D3YZ21-F1
#
_entry.id   AF-A0A9D3YZ21-F1
#
_cell.length_a   1.000
_cell.length_b   1.000
_cell.length_c   1.000
_cell.angle_alpha   90.00
_cell.angle_beta   90.00
_cell.angle_gamma   90.00
#
_symmetry.space_group_name_H-M   'P 1'
#
loop_
_entity.id
_entity.type
_entity.pdbx_description
1 polymer ?
#
loop_
_entity_poly.entity_id
_entity_poly.type
_entity_poly.pdbx_seq_one_letter_code
_entity_poly.pdbx_strand_id
1 'polypeptide(L)'
;MKLLYALLGKGIYSTSDTSAFVHLEKAYVGKRYSDTQLIFEATLYLENVLNYENHIAHALLNSDANQHGFTCAICLTRPFSRGQITLKSNDPFDHPTIDQKYLEDERDKKKTDWRDTCMGEAY
;
A
#
# COMPACT_ATOMS: atom_id res chain seq x y z
N MET A 1 16.14 -8.18 20.51
CA MET A 1 16.66 -7.30 19.43
C MET A 1 15.70 -6.12 19.31
N LYS A 2 16.13 -4.89 19.65
CA LYS A 2 15.34 -3.66 19.52
C LYS A 2 15.81 -2.93 18.26
N LEU A 3 14.97 -2.80 17.24
CA LEU A 3 15.25 -1.91 16.13
C LEU A 3 14.95 -0.47 16.58
N LEU A 4 15.98 0.39 16.58
CA LEU A 4 15.87 1.83 16.78
C LEU A 4 15.96 2.49 15.41
N TYR A 5 14.83 2.97 14.88
CA TYR A 5 14.81 3.85 13.71
C TYR A 5 14.99 5.29 14.19
N ALA A 6 15.99 5.99 13.65
CA ALA A 6 16.18 7.43 13.86
C ALA A 6 15.88 8.14 12.54
N LEU A 7 14.77 8.89 12.49
CA LEU A 7 14.49 9.79 11.38
C LEU A 7 15.39 11.03 11.47
N LEU A 8 16.26 11.19 10.48
CA LEU A 8 17.12 12.37 10.33
C LEU A 8 16.46 13.34 9.34
N GLY A 9 15.68 14.29 9.86
CA GLY A 9 15.10 15.39 9.08
C GLY A 9 13.71 15.81 9.54
N LYS A 10 13.37 17.10 9.34
CA LYS A 10 12.05 17.69 9.63
C LYS A 10 11.32 18.18 8.37
N GLY A 11 11.79 17.77 7.19
CA GLY A 11 11.20 18.19 5.91
C GLY A 11 10.17 17.18 5.39
N ILE A 12 9.31 17.60 4.45
CA ILE A 12 8.28 16.75 3.82
C ILE A 12 8.84 15.53 3.06
N TYR A 13 10.15 15.54 2.75
CA TYR A 13 10.88 14.42 2.14
C TYR A 13 11.76 13.66 3.15
N SER A 14 11.64 13.95 4.45
CA SER A 14 12.29 13.19 5.52
C SER A 14 11.47 11.94 5.81
N THR A 15 11.20 11.14 4.78
CA THR A 15 10.49 9.86 4.88
C THR A 15 11.54 8.76 4.82
N SER A 16 11.50 7.82 5.76
CA SER A 16 12.21 6.56 5.58
C SER A 16 11.21 5.52 5.10
N ASP A 17 11.39 5.03 3.89
CA ASP A 17 10.68 3.88 3.37
C ASP A 17 11.56 2.63 3.51
N THR A 18 10.95 1.53 3.92
CA THR A 18 11.54 0.20 3.76
C THR A 18 10.49 -0.73 3.19
N SER A 19 10.90 -1.60 2.28
CA SER A 19 9.98 -2.57 1.70
C SER A 19 10.56 -3.97 1.73
N ALA A 20 9.67 -4.95 1.91
CA ALA A 20 10.00 -6.36 1.87
C ALA A 20 9.14 -7.03 0.80
N PHE A 21 9.77 -7.87 -0.02
CA PHE A 21 9.08 -8.69 -1.01
C PHE A 21 8.89 -10.09 -0.44
N VAL A 22 7.64 -10.52 -0.33
CA VAL A 22 7.29 -11.78 0.32
C VAL A 22 6.43 -12.65 -0.59
N HIS A 23 6.45 -13.96 -0.32
CA HIS A 23 5.58 -14.95 -0.94
C HIS A 23 4.45 -15.27 0.02
N LEU A 24 3.25 -14.76 -0.22
CA LEU A 24 2.07 -15.11 0.61
C LEU A 24 1.37 -16.36 0.10
N GLU A 25 1.44 -16.63 -1.21
CA GLU A 25 0.83 -17.82 -1.80
C GLU A 25 1.86 -18.93 -2.02
N LYS A 26 1.52 -20.15 -1.59
CA LYS A 26 2.37 -21.35 -1.71
C LYS A 26 2.85 -21.60 -3.15
N ALA A 27 2.02 -21.27 -4.14
CA ALA A 27 2.36 -21.39 -5.56
C ALA A 27 3.54 -20.50 -5.99
N TYR A 28 3.98 -19.56 -5.15
CA TYR A 28 5.09 -18.64 -5.42
C TYR A 28 6.33 -18.94 -4.58
N VAL A 29 6.24 -19.82 -3.58
CA VAL A 29 7.41 -20.24 -2.78
C VAL A 29 8.45 -20.89 -3.69
N GLY A 30 9.70 -20.43 -3.57
CA GLY A 30 10.82 -20.88 -4.41
C GLY A 30 10.91 -20.22 -5.79
N LYS A 31 9.95 -19.37 -6.17
CA LYS A 31 10.07 -18.55 -7.38
C LYS A 31 10.97 -17.35 -7.14
N ARG A 32 11.71 -16.94 -8.19
CA ARG A 32 12.59 -15.76 -8.14
C ARG A 32 11.83 -14.45 -7.90
N TYR A 33 10.53 -14.43 -8.09
CA TYR A 33 9.69 -13.24 -7.99
C TYR A 33 8.63 -13.39 -6.89
N SER A 34 8.35 -12.31 -6.18
CA SER A 34 7.32 -12.24 -5.13
C SER A 34 5.90 -12.10 -5.71
N ASP A 35 4.89 -12.32 -4.90
CA ASP A 35 3.51 -11.96 -5.23
C ASP A 35 3.02 -10.75 -4.41
N THR A 36 3.76 -10.38 -3.36
CA THR A 36 3.38 -9.32 -2.43
C THR A 36 4.58 -8.45 -2.05
N GLN A 37 4.34 -7.15 -1.88
CA GLN A 37 5.27 -6.19 -1.33
C GLN A 37 4.66 -5.58 -0.06
N LEU A 38 5.40 -5.66 1.04
CA LEU A 38 5.12 -4.94 2.27
C LEU A 38 5.91 -3.64 2.22
N ILE A 39 5.24 -2.51 2.47
CA ILE A 39 5.82 -1.18 2.43
C ILE A 39 5.63 -0.57 3.81
N PHE A 40 6.73 -0.17 4.44
CA PHE A 40 6.74 0.53 5.71
C PHE A 40 7.25 1.93 5.45
N GLU A 41 6.42 2.93 5.72
CA GLU A 41 6.78 4.33 5.54
C GLU A 41 6.68 5.03 6.89
N ALA A 42 7.79 5.55 7.38
CA ALA A 42 7.77 6.42 8.55
C ALA A 42 7.60 7.87 8.08
N THR A 43 6.36 8.23 7.76
CA THR A 43 5.99 9.60 7.43
C THR A 43 5.67 10.33 8.74
N LEU A 44 6.45 11.35 9.08
CA LEU A 44 6.00 12.37 10.01
C LEU A 44 4.97 13.21 9.24
N TYR A 45 3.68 13.03 9.56
CA TYR A 45 2.60 13.80 8.93
C TYR A 45 2.77 15.29 9.29
N LEU A 46 3.51 16.00 8.43
CA LEU A 46 3.34 17.45 8.29
C LEU A 46 1.98 17.67 7.62
N GLU A 47 1.27 18.70 8.04
CA GLU A 47 -0.11 19.00 7.63
C GLU A 47 -0.33 18.85 6.10
N ASN A 48 -1.52 18.38 5.70
CA ASN A 48 -2.05 18.36 4.32
C ASN A 48 -1.41 17.43 3.27
N VAL A 49 -0.59 16.42 3.62
CA VAL A 49 0.03 15.50 2.62
C VAL A 49 -0.98 14.73 1.74
N LEU A 50 -2.20 14.46 2.25
CA LEU A 50 -3.25 13.74 1.52
C LEU A 50 -4.41 14.63 1.05
N ASN A 51 -4.28 15.96 1.11
CA ASN A 51 -5.38 16.92 0.87
C ASN A 51 -6.62 16.71 1.73
N TYR A 52 -6.51 15.98 2.85
CA TYR A 52 -7.59 15.91 3.83
C TYR A 52 -7.67 17.21 4.61
N GLU A 53 -8.88 17.64 4.93
CA GLU A 53 -9.07 18.68 5.92
C GLU A 53 -8.45 18.25 7.26
N ASN A 54 -7.82 19.18 7.97
CA ASN A 54 -7.08 18.90 9.21
C ASN A 54 -7.90 18.10 10.24
N HIS A 55 -9.21 18.35 10.33
CA HIS A 55 -10.09 17.64 11.26
C HIS A 55 -10.26 16.14 10.89
N ILE A 56 -10.21 15.81 9.60
CA ILE A 56 -10.26 14.42 9.09
C ILE A 56 -8.92 13.74 9.33
N ALA A 57 -7.81 14.43 9.05
CA ALA A 57 -6.47 13.92 9.29
C ALA A 57 -6.25 13.60 10.77
N HIS A 58 -6.66 14.49 11.68
CA HIS A 58 -6.59 14.24 13.13
C HIS A 58 -7.45 13.06 13.58
N ALA A 59 -8.66 12.88 13.03
CA ALA A 59 -9.52 11.76 13.40
C ALA A 59 -9.03 10.39 12.88
N LEU A 60 -8.43 10.35 11.69
CA LEU A 60 -7.94 9.11 11.09
C LEU A 60 -6.59 8.67 11.66
N LEU A 61 -5.72 9.63 11.99
CA LEU A 61 -4.33 9.34 12.34
C LEU A 61 -4.07 9.52 13.85
N ASN A 62 -4.99 10.12 14.60
CA ASN A 62 -4.79 10.54 16.00
C ASN A 62 -3.44 11.25 16.21
N SER A 63 -2.94 11.91 15.16
CA SER A 63 -1.56 12.37 15.10
C SER A 63 -1.46 13.71 15.82
N ASP A 64 -1.14 13.67 17.10
CA ASP A 64 -0.49 14.85 17.69
C ASP A 64 0.89 14.98 17.04
N ALA A 65 1.31 16.21 16.74
CA ALA A 65 2.57 16.51 16.05
C ALA A 65 3.85 16.00 16.76
N ASN A 66 3.72 15.39 17.95
CA ASN A 66 4.78 14.77 18.74
C ASN A 66 4.71 13.23 18.79
N GLN A 67 3.85 12.58 18.02
CA GLN A 67 3.74 11.12 18.00
C GLN A 67 4.69 10.48 16.98
N HIS A 68 5.28 9.34 17.37
CA HIS A 68 6.11 8.51 16.50
C HIS A 68 5.25 7.39 15.92
N GLY A 69 5.32 7.18 14.61
CA GLY A 69 4.56 6.13 13.93
C GLY A 69 5.14 5.80 12.56
N PHE A 70 4.67 4.69 12.00
CA PHE A 70 4.90 4.30 10.63
C PHE A 70 3.61 3.75 10.04
N THR A 71 3.41 3.93 8.74
CA THR A 71 2.34 3.30 7.98
C THR A 71 2.85 1.99 7.41
N CYS A 72 2.03 0.94 7.46
CA CYS A 72 2.30 -0.32 6.76
C CYS A 72 1.25 -0.49 5.67
N ALA A 73 1.69 -0.67 4.42
CA ALA A 73 0.85 -0.94 3.28
C ALA A 73 1.24 -2.27 2.62
N ILE A 74 0.23 -2.96 2.10
CA ILE A 74 0.40 -4.20 1.34
C ILE A 74 0.07 -3.90 -0.12
N CYS A 75 0.97 -4.28 -1.03
CA CYS A 75 0.74 -4.20 -2.46
C CYS A 75 0.86 -5.58 -3.09
N LEU A 76 -0.19 -6.00 -3.82
CA LEU A 76 -0.14 -7.20 -4.64
C LEU A 76 0.68 -6.89 -5.90
N THR A 77 1.85 -7.51 -6.04
CA THR A 77 2.72 -7.30 -7.22
C THR A 77 2.25 -8.11 -8.43
N ARG A 78 1.37 -9.09 -8.19
CA ARG A 78 0.81 -10.00 -9.21
C ARG A 78 -0.66 -10.27 -8.93
N PRO A 79 -1.54 -9.25 -9.03
CA PRO A 79 -2.97 -9.48 -8.87
C PRO A 79 -3.47 -10.45 -9.95
N PHE A 80 -4.52 -11.21 -9.64
CA PHE A 80 -5.23 -12.05 -10.60
C PHE A 80 -6.30 -11.28 -11.37
N SER A 81 -6.88 -10.25 -10.75
CA SER A 81 -7.90 -9.37 -11.34
C SER A 81 -7.35 -8.63 -12.56
N ARG A 82 -8.16 -8.47 -13.60
CA ARG A 82 -7.77 -7.82 -14.87
C ARG A 82 -8.81 -6.80 -15.29
N GLY A 83 -8.40 -5.53 -15.28
CA GLY A 83 -9.18 -4.43 -15.85
C GLY A 83 -8.97 -4.27 -17.36
N GLN A 84 -9.69 -3.31 -17.94
CA GLN A 84 -9.60 -2.93 -19.34
C GLN A 84 -9.57 -1.41 -19.50
N ILE A 85 -8.82 -0.93 -20.48
CA ILE A 85 -8.83 0.47 -20.93
C ILE A 85 -9.31 0.48 -22.37
N THR A 86 -10.32 1.29 -22.67
CA THR A 86 -10.83 1.48 -24.05
C THR A 86 -10.89 2.95 -24.41
N LEU A 87 -10.57 3.25 -25.68
CA LEU A 87 -10.79 4.57 -26.22
C LEU A 87 -12.30 4.81 -26.36
N LYS A 88 -12.78 5.98 -25.93
CA LYS A 88 -14.18 6.38 -26.13
C LYS A 88 -14.43 6.94 -27.53
N SER A 89 -13.40 7.52 -28.13
CA SER A 89 -13.44 8.15 -29.44
C SER A 89 -12.04 8.10 -30.08
N ASN A 90 -11.93 8.64 -31.29
CA ASN A 90 -10.63 8.82 -31.98
C ASN A 90 -9.95 10.14 -31.59
N ASP A 91 -10.56 10.96 -30.73
CA ASP A 91 -9.95 12.21 -30.25
C ASP A 91 -8.92 11.89 -29.15
N PRO A 92 -7.63 12.23 -29.31
CA PRO A 92 -6.61 11.98 -28.30
C PRO A 92 -6.80 12.79 -27.01
N PHE A 93 -7.64 13.84 -27.02
CA PHE A 93 -7.97 14.63 -25.83
C PHE A 93 -9.16 14.07 -25.05
N ASP A 94 -9.92 13.14 -25.62
CA ASP A 94 -11.00 12.47 -24.90
C ASP A 94 -10.44 11.48 -23.89
N HIS A 95 -10.93 11.56 -22.65
CA HIS A 95 -10.54 10.61 -21.60
C HIS A 95 -11.01 9.19 -21.95
N PRO A 96 -10.13 8.18 -21.88
CA PRO A 96 -10.52 6.80 -22.13
C PRO A 96 -11.50 6.31 -21.06
N THR A 97 -12.19 5.21 -21.35
CA THR A 97 -12.91 4.44 -20.33
C THR A 97 -11.89 3.56 -19.62
N ILE A 98 -11.85 3.63 -18.29
CA ILE A 98 -10.99 2.81 -17.45
C ILE A 98 -11.90 1.97 -16.56
N ASP A 99 -11.90 0.66 -16.79
CA ASP A 99 -12.55 -0.32 -15.92
C ASP A 99 -11.46 -1.08 -15.16
N GLN A 100 -11.22 -0.74 -13.89
CA GLN A 100 -10.06 -1.25 -13.17
C GLN A 100 -10.24 -2.68 -12.66
N LYS A 101 -11.50 -3.10 -12.42
CA LYS A 101 -11.84 -4.42 -11.86
C LYS A 101 -10.99 -4.81 -10.65
N TYR A 102 -10.67 -3.85 -9.78
CA TYR A 102 -9.85 -4.13 -8.60
C TYR A 102 -10.54 -5.14 -7.70
N LEU A 103 -9.77 -6.16 -7.29
CA LEU A 103 -10.24 -7.22 -6.42
C LEU A 103 -11.48 -7.96 -6.97
N GLU A 104 -11.68 -7.99 -8.29
CA GLU A 104 -12.75 -8.78 -8.91
C GLU A 104 -12.53 -10.28 -8.64
N ASP A 105 -11.28 -10.72 -8.64
CA ASP A 105 -10.89 -12.09 -8.31
C ASP A 105 -10.81 -12.29 -6.79
N GLU A 106 -11.52 -13.28 -6.27
CA GLU A 106 -11.55 -13.62 -4.83
C GLU A 106 -10.16 -13.91 -4.25
N ARG A 107 -9.21 -14.39 -5.07
CA ARG A 107 -7.83 -14.63 -4.61
C ARG A 107 -7.12 -13.34 -4.21
N ASP A 108 -7.41 -12.23 -4.91
CA ASP A 108 -6.82 -10.94 -4.56
C ASP A 108 -7.44 -10.39 -3.28
N LYS A 109 -8.76 -10.54 -3.09
CA LYS A 109 -9.45 -10.17 -1.84
C LYS A 109 -8.84 -10.89 -0.65
N LYS A 110 -8.65 -12.21 -0.78
CA LYS A 110 -8.06 -13.04 0.27
C LYS A 110 -6.67 -12.56 0.69
N LYS A 111 -5.81 -12.19 -0.27
CA LYS A 111 -4.47 -11.67 0.02
C LYS A 111 -4.47 -10.30 0.70
N THR A 112 -5.51 -9.50 0.46
CA THR A 112 -5.69 -8.21 1.16
C THR A 112 -6.36 -8.33 2.52
N ASP A 113 -6.96 -9.49 2.84
CA ASP A 113 -7.53 -9.71 4.16
C ASP A 113 -6.40 -9.99 5.17
N TRP A 114 -6.20 -9.03 6.08
CA TRP A 114 -5.22 -9.14 7.14
C TRP A 114 -5.53 -10.29 8.10
N ARG A 115 -6.80 -10.70 8.25
CA ARG A 115 -7.16 -11.82 9.11
C ARG A 115 -6.56 -13.11 8.57
N ASP A 116 -6.74 -13.36 7.29
CA ASP A 116 -6.18 -14.54 6.63
C ASP A 116 -4.65 -14.43 6.49
N THR A 117 -4.13 -13.23 6.24
CA THR A 117 -2.70 -13.03 5.94
C THR A 117 -1.82 -12.99 7.19
N CYS A 118 -2.30 -12.41 8.30
CA CYS A 118 -1.52 -12.26 9.53
C CYS A 118 -1.87 -13.30 10.61
N MET A 119 -3.08 -13.90 10.57
CA MET A 119 -3.51 -14.90 11.56
C MET A 119 -3.62 -16.31 10.98
N GLY A 120 -3.43 -16.48 9.66
CA GLY A 120 -3.29 -17.79 9.04
C GLY A 120 -1.95 -18.43 9.42
N GLU A 121 -1.91 -19.76 9.48
CA GLU A 121 -0.66 -20.50 9.67
C GLU A 121 0.33 -20.08 8.57
N ALA A 122 1.38 -19.35 8.95
CA ALA A 122 2.51 -19.08 8.07
C ALA A 122 3.16 -20.42 7.71
N TYR A 123 3.04 -20.81 6.44
CA TYR A 123 3.66 -22.04 5.93
C TYR A 123 5.15 -21.89 5.71
#